data_AF-A0A0F6YKP3-F1
#
_entry.id   AF-A0A0F6YKP3-F1
#
_cell.length_a   1.000
_cell.length_b   1.000
_cell.length_c   1.000
_cell.angle_alpha   90.00
_cell.angle_beta   90.00
_cell.angle_gamma   90.00
#
_symmetry.space_group_name_H-M   'P 1'
#
loop_
_entity.id
_entity.type
_entity.pdbx_description
1 polymer ?
#
loop_
_entity_poly.entity_id
_entity_poly.type
_entity_poly.pdbx_seq_one_letter_code
_entity_poly.pdbx_strand_id
1 'polypeptide(L)'
;MPMRRTLLLALVLVACGDPSPVLDGGTDAFQACTSDDACDDGAFCNGAERCDPDHESADARGCVSGRAPCSALQVCDEASESCATDCLATRDADEDGSRAIECGGDDCDDADPEAFPGASEVCDLDDRDEDCDPTTFGERDADEDGFFDATCCNGATCGDDCDDGRAAVRPDAVEVCDERDQDCDALVDETVTITFVVDADRDGHGDAREGAETRRACTAPTGFARSADDCDDAEGSIHPGAYDACDDDDVDDDCSGTPNDPPAGCGCEDGASRTCPLPGACAASNQTCVDGIWGACGVRPRAEICGNELDESCDGAPDDGCTCDVTFRACGSDEGVCVRGVQSCASGAWGACVGEVGPAPETCDGEDDDCDGDVDEGTTVQCYADADGDGFAPPSAFAMSRCGPACPEGTTSRAPSSVTTTDCDDLDARAFPGQTGAFGEPRTGVGGFDFDCDGVTEAGRNNAGCITNAAGDGCVYGRSYSGNEWSCGQYVPWQDCAFYDGECRDAGGCTPGIGSNCERYACR
;
A
#
# COMPACT_ATOMS: atom_id res chain seq x y z
N MET A 1 -27.93 28.87 -40.98
CA MET A 1 -29.40 28.62 -40.94
C MET A 1 -29.95 29.32 -39.69
N PRO A 2 -30.92 30.24 -39.76
CA PRO A 2 -31.37 31.01 -38.59
C PRO A 2 -32.81 30.65 -38.17
N MET A 3 -32.96 29.71 -37.22
CA MET A 3 -34.19 29.34 -36.51
C MET A 3 -33.79 28.55 -35.26
N ARG A 4 -34.32 28.75 -34.04
CA ARG A 4 -35.42 29.61 -33.54
C ARG A 4 -35.05 30.14 -32.15
N ARG A 5 -35.44 31.38 -31.82
CA ARG A 5 -35.59 31.80 -30.42
C ARG A 5 -36.79 31.07 -29.82
N THR A 6 -36.58 30.29 -28.76
CA THR A 6 -37.66 29.70 -27.96
C THR A 6 -37.75 30.48 -26.66
N LEU A 7 -38.84 31.22 -26.50
CA LEU A 7 -39.15 31.97 -25.29
C LEU A 7 -39.57 30.95 -24.22
N LEU A 8 -38.79 30.78 -23.14
CA LEU A 8 -39.28 30.09 -21.94
C LEU A 8 -39.75 31.13 -20.93
N LEU A 9 -41.02 31.02 -20.56
CA LEU A 9 -41.72 31.89 -19.62
C LEU A 9 -41.96 31.08 -18.34
N ALA A 10 -41.20 31.35 -17.29
CA ALA A 10 -41.43 30.85 -15.94
C ALA A 10 -40.74 31.80 -14.95
N LEU A 11 -41.25 32.16 -13.78
CA LEU A 11 -42.57 32.07 -13.16
C LEU A 11 -42.32 32.88 -11.87
N VAL A 12 -42.65 34.17 -11.87
CA VAL A 12 -42.38 35.03 -10.69
C VAL A 12 -43.30 34.61 -9.55
N LEU A 13 -42.73 33.98 -8.53
CA LEU A 13 -43.38 33.69 -7.26
C LEU A 13 -43.40 34.97 -6.40
N VAL A 14 -44.33 35.88 -6.70
CA VAL A 14 -44.69 36.96 -5.79
C VAL A 14 -45.53 36.36 -4.65
N ALA A 15 -44.87 36.07 -3.53
CA ALA A 15 -45.53 35.69 -2.29
C ALA A 15 -45.98 36.94 -1.52
N CYS A 16 -47.06 37.59 -1.99
CA CYS A 16 -47.81 38.52 -1.14
C CYS A 16 -48.86 37.72 -0.35
N GLY A 17 -48.55 37.39 0.90
CA GLY A 17 -49.49 36.87 1.87
C GLY A 17 -50.00 37.96 2.81
N ASP A 18 -51.30 38.24 2.75
CA ASP A 18 -52.07 39.08 3.68
C ASP A 18 -52.06 38.52 5.15
N PRO A 19 -52.70 39.18 6.13
CA PRO A 19 -52.75 40.62 6.46
C PRO A 19 -52.39 40.88 7.96
N SER A 20 -52.53 42.14 8.39
CA SER A 20 -52.38 42.66 9.76
C SER A 20 -52.64 41.68 10.93
N PRO A 21 -51.72 41.57 11.92
CA PRO A 21 -52.03 40.89 13.17
C PRO A 21 -53.05 41.69 13.99
N VAL A 22 -54.00 40.94 14.52
CA VAL A 22 -55.14 41.36 15.33
C VAL A 22 -54.66 42.06 16.61
N LEU A 23 -55.29 43.17 16.97
CA LEU A 23 -55.27 43.68 18.35
C LEU A 23 -56.03 42.70 19.25
N ASP A 24 -55.34 41.75 19.87
CA ASP A 24 -55.89 41.01 21.01
C ASP A 24 -55.61 41.78 22.31
N GLY A 25 -56.62 41.85 23.17
CA GLY A 25 -56.60 42.62 24.41
C GLY A 25 -55.97 41.83 25.56
N GLY A 26 -54.72 41.42 25.40
CA GLY A 26 -53.91 40.76 26.45
C GLY A 26 -53.30 41.77 27.41
N THR A 27 -53.43 41.54 28.72
CA THR A 27 -52.71 42.28 29.75
C THR A 27 -51.35 41.64 30.01
N ASP A 28 -50.44 41.76 29.05
CA ASP A 28 -49.14 41.11 29.11
C ASP A 28 -48.02 42.10 29.44
N ALA A 29 -47.05 41.64 30.23
CA ALA A 29 -45.86 42.41 30.57
C ALA A 29 -45.01 42.64 29.31
N PHE A 30 -44.31 43.78 29.24
CA PHE A 30 -43.33 44.03 28.19
C PHE A 30 -42.33 42.85 28.13
N GLN A 31 -42.39 42.09 27.04
CA GLN A 31 -41.50 40.98 26.82
C GLN A 31 -40.15 41.55 26.37
N ALA A 32 -39.08 41.12 27.05
CA ALA A 32 -37.73 41.49 26.66
C ALA A 32 -37.40 40.93 25.26
N CYS A 33 -36.54 41.64 24.54
CA CYS A 33 -36.01 41.24 23.25
C CYS A 33 -35.31 39.87 23.35
N THR A 34 -35.25 39.15 22.23
CA THR A 34 -34.65 37.82 22.15
C THR A 34 -33.61 37.69 21.03
N SER A 35 -33.45 38.74 20.23
CA SER A 35 -32.55 38.84 19.07
C SER A 35 -32.41 40.32 18.68
N ASP A 36 -31.34 40.67 17.97
CA ASP A 36 -31.09 42.03 17.51
C ASP A 36 -32.18 42.49 16.51
N ASP A 37 -32.67 41.59 15.64
CA ASP A 37 -33.85 41.80 14.77
C ASP A 37 -35.14 42.21 15.51
N ALA A 38 -35.26 41.93 16.81
CA ALA A 38 -36.42 42.34 17.62
C ALA A 38 -36.29 43.77 18.16
N CYS A 39 -35.09 44.35 18.04
CA CYS A 39 -34.73 45.71 18.42
C CYS A 39 -34.60 46.64 17.22
N ASP A 40 -34.21 46.11 16.05
CA ASP A 40 -34.19 46.82 14.76
C ASP A 40 -35.48 47.63 14.54
N ASP A 41 -35.31 48.95 14.38
CA ASP A 41 -36.38 49.90 14.09
C ASP A 41 -36.39 50.37 12.62
N GLY A 42 -35.50 49.81 11.80
CA GLY A 42 -35.35 50.15 10.38
C GLY A 42 -34.71 51.51 10.13
N ALA A 43 -34.01 52.08 11.11
CA ALA A 43 -33.22 53.29 10.95
C ALA A 43 -31.72 52.93 10.91
N PHE A 44 -31.01 53.50 9.94
CA PHE A 44 -29.61 53.22 9.67
C PHE A 44 -28.70 54.18 10.46
N CYS A 45 -29.08 55.45 10.63
CA CYS A 45 -28.16 56.48 11.14
C CYS A 45 -27.94 56.46 12.65
N ASN A 46 -28.79 55.79 13.43
CA ASN A 46 -28.53 55.40 14.82
C ASN A 46 -27.60 54.18 14.94
N GLY A 47 -27.43 53.42 13.85
CA GLY A 47 -26.64 52.19 13.82
C GLY A 47 -27.38 50.98 14.38
N ALA A 48 -26.87 49.78 14.08
CA ALA A 48 -27.54 48.52 14.41
C ALA A 48 -27.89 48.39 15.90
N GLU A 49 -29.19 48.32 16.19
CA GLU A 49 -29.74 48.14 17.54
C GLU A 49 -29.46 46.70 18.03
N ARG A 50 -28.88 46.56 19.23
CA ARG A 50 -28.53 45.26 19.82
C ARG A 50 -29.47 44.90 20.97
N CYS A 51 -29.89 43.64 21.03
CA CYS A 51 -30.61 43.10 22.17
C CYS A 51 -29.64 42.77 23.31
N ASP A 52 -29.65 43.58 24.37
CA ASP A 52 -28.89 43.35 25.60
C ASP A 52 -29.70 43.82 26.83
N PRO A 53 -30.61 42.96 27.36
CA PRO A 53 -31.53 43.33 28.44
C PRO A 53 -30.89 43.71 29.77
N ASP A 54 -29.60 43.40 29.96
CA ASP A 54 -28.85 43.70 31.19
C ASP A 54 -27.97 44.98 31.05
N HIS A 55 -27.94 45.61 29.86
CA HIS A 55 -27.12 46.79 29.59
C HIS A 55 -27.73 48.09 30.15
N GLU A 56 -26.90 48.99 30.68
CA GLU A 56 -27.37 50.18 31.41
C GLU A 56 -28.13 51.20 30.55
N SER A 57 -27.90 51.20 29.23
CA SER A 57 -28.58 52.05 28.25
C SER A 57 -29.80 51.39 27.59
N ALA A 58 -30.18 50.17 28.00
CA ALA A 58 -31.25 49.42 27.34
C ALA A 58 -32.65 50.03 27.58
N ASP A 59 -33.52 49.96 26.57
CA ASP A 59 -34.91 50.40 26.66
C ASP A 59 -35.78 49.44 27.52
N ALA A 60 -37.08 49.72 27.64
CA ALA A 60 -38.01 48.87 28.40
C ALA A 60 -38.25 47.47 27.78
N ARG A 61 -37.68 47.19 26.60
CA ARG A 61 -37.63 45.88 25.94
C ARG A 61 -36.24 45.25 26.01
N GLY A 62 -35.21 45.94 26.50
CA GLY A 62 -33.83 45.44 26.51
C GLY A 62 -33.02 45.78 25.25
N CYS A 63 -33.49 46.71 24.42
CA CYS A 63 -32.80 47.13 23.20
C CYS A 63 -31.82 48.27 23.48
N VAL A 64 -30.61 48.16 22.95
CA VAL A 64 -29.53 49.14 23.08
C VAL A 64 -29.21 49.70 21.71
N SER A 65 -29.28 51.02 21.57
CA SER A 65 -29.01 51.66 20.29
C SER A 65 -27.55 51.55 19.86
N GLY A 66 -27.39 51.42 18.55
CA GLY A 66 -26.09 51.24 17.93
C GLY A 66 -25.17 52.45 18.11
N ARG A 67 -23.94 52.30 17.62
CA ARG A 67 -23.12 53.45 17.27
C ARG A 67 -23.50 53.84 15.84
N ALA A 68 -23.83 55.11 15.63
CA ALA A 68 -24.05 55.68 14.30
C ALA A 68 -22.94 55.22 13.33
N PRO A 69 -23.30 54.66 12.15
CA PRO A 69 -22.33 53.99 11.27
C PRO A 69 -21.38 54.97 10.58
N CYS A 70 -21.84 56.21 10.37
CA CYS A 70 -21.07 57.23 9.68
C CYS A 70 -20.02 57.90 10.59
N SER A 71 -18.90 58.30 9.99
CA SER A 71 -17.87 59.07 10.68
C SER A 71 -18.38 60.44 11.11
N ALA A 72 -17.65 61.13 12.00
CA ALA A 72 -18.03 62.49 12.43
C ALA A 72 -17.95 63.55 11.32
N LEU A 73 -17.43 63.20 10.14
CA LEU A 73 -17.26 64.05 8.96
C LEU A 73 -18.27 63.71 7.83
N GLN A 74 -19.01 62.61 7.97
CA GLN A 74 -20.00 62.14 7.00
C GLN A 74 -21.42 62.53 7.43
N VAL A 75 -22.26 62.89 6.47
CA VAL A 75 -23.70 63.06 6.63
C VAL A 75 -24.39 61.74 6.30
N CYS A 76 -25.21 61.26 7.24
CA CYS A 76 -25.98 60.05 7.06
C CYS A 76 -27.32 60.33 6.36
N ASP A 77 -27.66 59.54 5.34
CA ASP A 77 -28.96 59.56 4.66
C ASP A 77 -29.75 58.28 4.98
N GLU A 78 -30.80 58.44 5.79
CA GLU A 78 -31.74 57.36 6.17
C GLU A 78 -32.54 56.81 4.98
N ALA A 79 -32.72 57.57 3.89
CA ALA A 79 -33.55 57.14 2.76
C ALA A 79 -32.78 56.24 1.78
N SER A 80 -31.45 56.23 1.84
CA SER A 80 -30.58 55.37 1.04
C SER A 80 -29.69 54.44 1.88
N GLU A 81 -29.87 54.41 3.21
CA GLU A 81 -29.12 53.56 4.15
C GLU A 81 -27.60 53.71 3.97
N SER A 82 -27.14 54.96 3.81
CA SER A 82 -25.77 55.26 3.38
C SER A 82 -25.17 56.50 4.05
N CYS A 83 -23.85 56.46 4.25
CA CYS A 83 -23.05 57.64 4.61
C CYS A 83 -22.59 58.37 3.34
N ALA A 84 -22.66 59.69 3.32
CA ALA A 84 -22.19 60.54 2.23
C ALA A 84 -21.33 61.69 2.77
N THR A 85 -20.25 62.04 2.09
CA THR A 85 -19.35 63.11 2.52
C THR A 85 -20.01 64.49 2.31
N ASP A 86 -19.98 65.35 3.34
CA ASP A 86 -20.48 66.73 3.18
C ASP A 86 -19.39 67.60 2.53
N CYS A 87 -19.47 67.76 1.21
CA CYS A 87 -18.62 68.63 0.40
C CYS A 87 -18.62 70.13 0.82
N LEU A 88 -19.31 70.51 1.91
CA LEU A 88 -19.30 71.84 2.52
C LEU A 88 -18.60 71.90 3.89
N ALA A 89 -18.27 70.77 4.53
CA ALA A 89 -17.75 70.73 5.90
C ALA A 89 -16.22 70.83 5.99
N THR A 90 -15.52 70.00 5.22
CA THR A 90 -14.07 70.08 4.93
C THR A 90 -13.89 69.93 3.42
N ARG A 91 -12.75 70.36 2.87
CA ARG A 91 -12.50 70.26 1.42
C ARG A 91 -11.72 69.00 1.03
N ASP A 92 -11.16 68.37 2.03
CA ASP A 92 -9.84 67.75 2.18
C ASP A 92 -9.96 67.26 3.63
N ALA A 93 -10.28 65.99 3.86
CA ALA A 93 -10.79 65.52 5.15
C ALA A 93 -9.77 64.76 6.01
N ASP A 94 -8.65 64.35 5.44
CA ASP A 94 -7.46 63.81 6.12
C ASP A 94 -6.29 64.83 6.25
N GLU A 95 -6.38 65.96 5.54
CA GLU A 95 -5.42 67.09 5.53
C GLU A 95 -4.15 66.88 4.65
N ASP A 96 -4.15 66.02 3.63
CA ASP A 96 -3.02 65.91 2.68
C ASP A 96 -2.92 67.07 1.66
N GLY A 97 -4.03 67.77 1.40
CA GLY A 97 -4.13 68.90 0.48
C GLY A 97 -4.91 68.63 -0.82
N SER A 98 -5.34 67.39 -1.02
CA SER A 98 -6.21 66.92 -2.10
C SER A 98 -7.68 67.03 -1.68
N ARG A 99 -8.60 66.55 -2.51
CA ARG A 99 -10.05 66.69 -2.26
C ARG A 99 -10.81 65.54 -2.91
N ALA A 100 -11.71 64.88 -2.18
CA ALA A 100 -12.51 63.76 -2.68
C ALA A 100 -13.00 63.92 -4.13
N ILE A 101 -12.78 62.90 -4.97
CA ILE A 101 -13.28 62.82 -6.35
C ILE A 101 -14.79 63.09 -6.42
N GLU A 102 -15.59 62.59 -5.46
CA GLU A 102 -17.04 62.83 -5.41
C GLU A 102 -17.42 64.31 -5.19
N CYS A 103 -16.55 65.09 -4.52
CA CYS A 103 -16.66 66.53 -4.36
C CYS A 103 -15.99 67.32 -5.50
N GLY A 104 -15.68 66.64 -6.61
CA GLY A 104 -15.05 67.22 -7.80
C GLY A 104 -13.61 67.69 -7.55
N GLY A 105 -12.86 66.96 -6.73
CA GLY A 105 -11.41 66.95 -6.75
C GLY A 105 -10.87 65.71 -7.48
N ASP A 106 -9.78 65.20 -6.94
CA ASP A 106 -8.83 64.29 -7.58
C ASP A 106 -8.31 63.19 -6.62
N ASP A 107 -8.75 63.21 -5.36
CA ASP A 107 -8.43 62.25 -4.30
C ASP A 107 -9.34 61.01 -4.33
N CYS A 108 -8.72 59.84 -4.21
CA CYS A 108 -9.34 58.53 -4.28
C CYS A 108 -9.77 57.96 -2.91
N ASP A 109 -9.17 58.38 -1.80
CA ASP A 109 -9.60 58.04 -0.43
C ASP A 109 -9.33 59.19 0.55
N ASP A 110 -10.19 60.22 0.52
CA ASP A 110 -10.22 61.46 1.35
C ASP A 110 -10.34 61.20 2.88
N ALA A 111 -10.10 59.97 3.32
CA ALA A 111 -9.97 59.55 4.71
C ALA A 111 -8.56 59.03 5.07
N ASP A 112 -7.63 58.93 4.12
CA ASP A 112 -6.27 58.41 4.30
C ASP A 112 -5.22 59.32 3.63
N PRO A 113 -4.43 60.10 4.41
CA PRO A 113 -3.55 61.15 3.90
C PRO A 113 -2.26 60.65 3.22
N GLU A 114 -2.18 59.34 2.94
CA GLU A 114 -1.15 58.73 2.09
C GLU A 114 -1.71 58.38 0.68
N ALA A 115 -3.01 58.63 0.39
CA ALA A 115 -3.68 58.36 -0.89
C ALA A 115 -4.08 59.64 -1.66
N PHE A 116 -3.15 60.23 -2.42
CA PHE A 116 -3.38 61.47 -3.18
C PHE A 116 -2.65 61.56 -4.54
N PRO A 117 -3.18 62.34 -5.49
CA PRO A 117 -2.54 62.70 -6.76
C PRO A 117 -1.04 62.99 -6.70
N GLY A 118 -0.23 62.01 -7.13
CA GLY A 118 1.23 62.09 -7.15
C GLY A 118 1.90 61.89 -5.79
N ALA A 119 1.30 61.08 -4.92
CA ALA A 119 1.99 60.33 -3.88
C ALA A 119 3.05 59.39 -4.48
N SER A 120 3.58 58.46 -3.70
CA SER A 120 4.51 57.45 -4.20
C SER A 120 3.89 56.08 -3.94
N GLU A 121 3.54 55.41 -5.03
CA GLU A 121 3.11 54.01 -5.07
C GLU A 121 3.93 53.11 -4.15
N VAL A 122 3.24 52.33 -3.34
CA VAL A 122 3.80 51.35 -2.41
C VAL A 122 3.36 49.97 -2.87
N CYS A 123 4.32 49.06 -3.01
CA CYS A 123 3.95 47.66 -3.19
C CYS A 123 3.51 47.05 -1.85
N ASP A 124 2.20 47.05 -1.63
CA ASP A 124 1.51 46.28 -0.59
C ASP A 124 0.58 45.20 -1.17
N LEU A 125 -0.13 44.50 -0.28
CA LEU A 125 -1.00 43.35 -0.60
C LEU A 125 -2.49 43.66 -0.43
N ASP A 126 -2.83 44.91 -0.13
CA ASP A 126 -4.20 45.38 0.10
C ASP A 126 -4.79 46.06 -1.17
N ASP A 127 -4.08 45.95 -2.31
CA ASP A 127 -4.40 46.53 -3.65
C ASP A 127 -4.66 48.05 -3.59
N ARG A 128 -3.89 48.78 -2.78
CA ARG A 128 -4.06 50.21 -2.54
C ARG A 128 -3.56 51.06 -3.72
N ASP A 129 -4.28 52.15 -3.99
CA ASP A 129 -3.97 53.16 -5.01
C ASP A 129 -3.46 54.43 -4.29
N GLU A 130 -2.15 54.56 -4.02
CA GLU A 130 -1.64 55.74 -3.30
C GLU A 130 -1.71 57.02 -4.14
N ASP A 131 -1.46 56.94 -5.45
CA ASP A 131 -1.28 58.14 -6.27
C ASP A 131 -2.54 58.55 -7.07
N CYS A 132 -3.60 57.76 -6.95
CA CYS A 132 -4.89 57.89 -7.61
C CYS A 132 -4.85 57.78 -9.15
N ASP A 133 -3.79 57.19 -9.72
CA ASP A 133 -3.72 56.73 -11.11
C ASP A 133 -3.70 55.18 -11.17
N PRO A 134 -4.79 54.50 -11.57
CA PRO A 134 -4.87 53.04 -11.63
C PRO A 134 -4.03 52.40 -12.75
N THR A 135 -3.08 53.15 -13.32
CA THR A 135 -2.08 52.69 -14.30
C THR A 135 -0.65 52.69 -13.74
N THR A 136 -0.45 53.15 -12.51
CA THR A 136 0.78 53.00 -11.73
C THR A 136 0.60 51.95 -10.64
N PHE A 137 1.71 51.46 -10.08
CA PHE A 137 1.78 50.48 -8.99
C PHE A 137 3.19 50.51 -8.39
N GLY A 138 3.40 49.86 -7.24
CA GLY A 138 4.68 49.89 -6.53
C GLY A 138 5.86 49.26 -7.29
N GLU A 139 6.95 50.02 -7.47
CA GLU A 139 8.19 49.60 -8.16
C GLU A 139 9.07 48.64 -7.31
N ARG A 140 8.52 47.51 -6.83
CA ARG A 140 9.31 46.46 -6.15
C ARG A 140 9.97 45.54 -7.16
N ASP A 141 11.31 45.56 -7.16
CA ASP A 141 12.23 44.68 -7.88
C ASP A 141 13.27 44.25 -6.82
N ALA A 142 13.09 43.08 -6.19
CA ALA A 142 13.90 42.64 -5.06
C ALA A 142 15.09 41.75 -5.46
N ASP A 143 15.15 41.27 -6.70
CA ASP A 143 16.28 40.52 -7.24
C ASP A 143 17.14 41.27 -8.30
N GLU A 144 16.74 42.50 -8.64
CA GLU A 144 17.41 43.49 -9.49
C GLU A 144 17.46 43.12 -10.99
N ASP A 145 16.41 42.51 -11.53
CA ASP A 145 16.35 42.09 -12.93
C ASP A 145 15.68 43.07 -13.90
N GLY A 146 14.93 44.04 -13.37
CA GLY A 146 14.25 45.10 -14.11
C GLY A 146 12.78 44.85 -14.42
N PHE A 147 12.18 43.77 -13.92
CA PHE A 147 10.73 43.58 -13.82
C PHE A 147 10.27 43.86 -12.38
N PHE A 148 8.95 43.89 -12.17
CA PHE A 148 8.36 44.19 -10.87
C PHE A 148 7.47 43.03 -10.41
N ASP A 149 7.52 42.73 -9.11
CA ASP A 149 6.74 41.68 -8.44
C ASP A 149 5.24 41.74 -8.82
N ALA A 150 4.71 40.65 -9.37
CA ALA A 150 3.32 40.53 -9.81
C ALA A 150 2.30 40.51 -8.67
N THR A 151 2.75 40.46 -7.41
CA THR A 151 1.90 40.73 -6.23
C THR A 151 1.75 42.22 -5.94
N CYS A 152 2.56 43.10 -6.53
CA CYS A 152 2.34 44.55 -6.51
C CYS A 152 1.25 44.91 -7.53
N CYS A 153 0.04 45.17 -7.04
CA CYS A 153 -1.12 45.47 -7.89
C CYS A 153 -1.81 46.77 -7.47
N ASN A 154 -2.23 47.55 -8.46
CA ASN A 154 -3.22 48.63 -8.32
C ASN A 154 -4.44 48.24 -9.17
N GLY A 155 -5.41 47.59 -8.53
CA GLY A 155 -6.68 47.15 -9.11
C GLY A 155 -6.61 46.10 -10.24
N ALA A 156 -6.19 46.50 -11.43
CA ALA A 156 -6.07 45.63 -12.62
C ALA A 156 -4.73 45.78 -13.35
N THR A 157 -3.84 46.63 -12.84
CA THR A 157 -2.47 46.82 -13.31
C THR A 157 -1.56 46.25 -12.23
N CYS A 158 -0.63 45.36 -12.58
CA CYS A 158 0.29 44.73 -11.64
C CYS A 158 1.70 44.68 -12.24
N GLY A 159 2.67 44.27 -11.43
CA GLY A 159 3.94 43.76 -11.93
C GLY A 159 3.77 42.53 -12.84
N ASP A 160 4.81 42.24 -13.62
CA ASP A 160 4.85 41.10 -14.56
C ASP A 160 5.79 39.97 -14.07
N ASP A 161 6.50 40.13 -12.94
CA ASP A 161 7.41 39.11 -12.39
C ASP A 161 6.72 38.17 -11.41
N CYS A 162 6.72 36.88 -11.74
CA CYS A 162 6.10 35.82 -10.98
C CYS A 162 6.97 35.23 -9.84
N ASP A 163 8.25 35.61 -9.71
CA ASP A 163 9.17 35.15 -8.64
C ASP A 163 10.29 36.17 -8.35
N ASP A 164 9.94 37.35 -7.80
CA ASP A 164 10.78 38.50 -7.35
C ASP A 164 11.94 38.16 -6.36
N GLY A 165 12.18 36.87 -6.10
CA GLY A 165 13.36 36.35 -5.42
C GLY A 165 14.38 35.67 -6.34
N ARG A 166 14.15 35.62 -7.66
CA ARG A 166 14.96 34.91 -8.66
C ARG A 166 14.95 35.58 -10.05
N ALA A 167 15.90 36.49 -10.27
CA ALA A 167 16.24 37.21 -11.52
C ALA A 167 16.44 36.39 -12.83
N ALA A 168 16.21 35.08 -12.80
CA ALA A 168 16.14 34.19 -13.95
C ALA A 168 14.69 33.83 -14.37
N VAL A 169 13.71 34.07 -13.50
CA VAL A 169 12.26 34.00 -13.73
C VAL A 169 11.78 35.42 -13.95
N ARG A 170 11.23 35.71 -15.14
CA ARG A 170 10.73 37.03 -15.56
C ARG A 170 10.18 36.94 -16.99
N PRO A 171 9.37 37.91 -17.44
CA PRO A 171 8.96 38.04 -18.83
C PRO A 171 10.08 37.87 -19.88
N ASP A 172 9.78 37.15 -20.95
CA ASP A 172 10.72 36.78 -22.02
C ASP A 172 11.97 35.97 -21.55
N ALA A 173 11.89 35.23 -20.43
CA ALA A 173 12.89 34.22 -20.09
C ALA A 173 12.89 33.03 -21.08
N VAL A 174 13.67 32.00 -20.77
CA VAL A 174 13.70 30.76 -21.57
C VAL A 174 13.39 29.61 -20.65
N GLU A 175 12.23 28.99 -20.87
CA GLU A 175 11.81 27.77 -20.19
C GLU A 175 12.87 26.66 -20.23
N VAL A 176 13.06 26.00 -19.10
CA VAL A 176 13.78 24.74 -18.94
C VAL A 176 12.91 23.76 -18.16
N CYS A 177 12.88 22.49 -18.58
CA CYS A 177 12.05 21.42 -17.99
C CYS A 177 12.30 21.20 -16.47
N ASP A 178 11.75 22.06 -15.62
CA ASP A 178 11.88 22.10 -14.16
C ASP A 178 10.54 22.34 -13.42
N GLU A 179 9.41 22.23 -14.13
CA GLU A 179 8.05 22.40 -13.63
C GLU A 179 7.71 23.80 -13.06
N ARG A 180 8.52 24.82 -13.37
CA ARG A 180 8.23 26.22 -13.01
C ARG A 180 7.88 27.02 -14.26
N ASP A 181 7.16 28.11 -14.08
CA ASP A 181 7.00 29.17 -15.08
C ASP A 181 8.25 30.06 -14.97
N GLN A 182 9.10 30.13 -15.99
CA GLN A 182 10.22 31.08 -16.01
C GLN A 182 9.90 32.33 -16.80
N ASP A 183 9.11 32.27 -17.87
CA ASP A 183 8.81 33.44 -18.71
C ASP A 183 7.55 34.23 -18.30
N CYS A 184 6.95 33.84 -17.18
CA CYS A 184 5.79 34.44 -16.50
C CYS A 184 4.55 34.60 -17.40
N ASP A 185 4.37 33.73 -18.41
CA ASP A 185 3.18 33.73 -19.29
C ASP A 185 1.98 32.94 -18.72
N ALA A 186 2.13 32.38 -17.51
CA ALA A 186 1.21 31.50 -16.79
C ALA A 186 1.02 30.10 -17.41
N LEU A 187 1.90 29.71 -18.34
CA LEU A 187 2.15 28.33 -18.72
C LEU A 187 3.43 27.83 -18.02
N VAL A 188 3.72 26.55 -18.17
CA VAL A 188 4.88 25.89 -17.57
C VAL A 188 5.41 24.95 -18.64
N ASP A 189 6.69 25.03 -18.96
CA ASP A 189 7.39 24.09 -19.84
C ASP A 189 6.79 23.95 -21.27
N GLU A 190 6.11 24.96 -21.78
CA GLU A 190 5.30 24.90 -23.02
C GLU A 190 6.13 25.00 -24.33
N THR A 191 7.28 25.66 -24.29
CA THR A 191 8.17 25.86 -25.44
C THR A 191 9.42 24.96 -25.43
N VAL A 192 9.74 24.36 -24.29
CA VAL A 192 10.87 23.43 -24.14
C VAL A 192 10.41 21.97 -24.20
N THR A 193 11.21 21.11 -24.84
CA THR A 193 11.00 19.65 -24.82
C THR A 193 12.33 18.92 -24.95
N ILE A 194 12.63 18.05 -23.98
CA ILE A 194 13.70 17.06 -24.08
C ILE A 194 13.20 15.81 -24.81
N THR A 195 14.11 14.90 -25.15
CA THR A 195 13.79 13.61 -25.76
C THR A 195 13.85 12.54 -24.68
N PHE A 196 12.78 11.78 -24.56
CA PHE A 196 12.70 10.54 -23.79
C PHE A 196 12.75 9.35 -24.76
N VAL A 197 13.24 8.21 -24.28
CA VAL A 197 13.31 6.94 -25.00
C VAL A 197 12.29 5.97 -24.42
N VAL A 198 11.79 5.01 -25.20
CA VAL A 198 10.89 3.96 -24.69
C VAL A 198 11.54 3.22 -23.52
N ASP A 199 10.69 2.88 -22.57
CA ASP A 199 10.97 2.18 -21.30
C ASP A 199 9.83 1.16 -21.15
N ALA A 200 10.09 -0.06 -21.60
CA ALA A 200 9.07 -1.07 -21.89
C ALA A 200 8.77 -1.99 -20.69
N ASP A 201 9.77 -2.28 -19.87
CA ASP A 201 9.67 -3.04 -18.60
C ASP A 201 9.47 -2.15 -17.37
N ARG A 202 9.76 -0.84 -17.47
CA ARG A 202 9.46 0.21 -16.47
C ARG A 202 10.42 0.28 -15.30
N ASP A 203 11.69 -0.08 -15.48
CA ASP A 203 12.72 0.13 -14.46
C ASP A 203 13.21 1.60 -14.36
N GLY A 204 12.91 2.43 -15.38
CA GLY A 204 13.26 3.85 -15.44
C GLY A 204 14.51 4.18 -16.25
N HIS A 205 15.17 3.16 -16.81
CA HIS A 205 16.10 3.27 -17.93
C HIS A 205 15.34 3.11 -19.26
N GLY A 206 16.01 3.39 -20.37
CA GLY A 206 15.38 3.42 -21.68
C GLY A 206 16.26 2.84 -22.75
N ASP A 207 15.62 2.19 -23.73
CA ASP A 207 16.23 1.37 -24.77
C ASP A 207 17.48 2.01 -25.43
N ALA A 208 18.66 1.48 -25.14
CA ALA A 208 19.92 1.94 -25.74
C ALA A 208 20.11 1.51 -27.21
N ARG A 209 19.21 0.67 -27.78
CA ARG A 209 19.35 0.12 -29.14
C ARG A 209 19.20 1.23 -30.19
N GLU A 210 20.05 1.18 -31.23
CA GLU A 210 20.06 2.20 -32.29
C GLU A 210 18.69 2.24 -33.03
N GLY A 211 17.92 3.30 -32.77
CA GLY A 211 16.61 3.50 -33.40
C GLY A 211 15.40 3.14 -32.53
N ALA A 212 15.59 3.01 -31.21
CA ALA A 212 14.53 2.97 -30.20
C ALA A 212 13.42 4.02 -30.43
N GLU A 213 12.20 3.74 -29.97
CA GLU A 213 11.11 4.71 -30.03
C GLU A 213 11.42 5.89 -29.11
N THR A 214 11.18 7.11 -29.58
CA THR A 214 11.48 8.33 -28.81
C THR A 214 10.32 9.31 -28.85
N ARG A 215 10.14 10.05 -27.74
CA ARG A 215 9.06 11.02 -27.58
C ARG A 215 9.60 12.31 -26.97
N ARG A 216 9.07 13.44 -27.41
CA ARG A 216 9.46 14.76 -26.90
C ARG A 216 8.40 15.33 -25.95
N ALA A 217 8.83 15.72 -24.77
CA ALA A 217 8.05 16.28 -23.67
C ALA A 217 9.00 16.99 -22.67
N CYS A 218 8.51 17.55 -21.57
CA CYS A 218 9.36 17.98 -20.46
C CYS A 218 9.38 17.00 -19.28
N THR A 219 8.22 16.50 -18.89
CA THR A 219 8.07 15.36 -17.98
C THR A 219 8.03 14.05 -18.76
N ALA A 220 8.46 12.96 -18.12
CA ALA A 220 8.52 11.63 -18.71
C ALA A 220 7.10 11.14 -19.08
N PRO A 221 6.80 10.88 -20.37
CA PRO A 221 5.56 10.22 -20.75
C PRO A 221 5.52 8.81 -20.17
N THR A 222 4.34 8.28 -19.83
CA THR A 222 4.21 6.89 -19.36
C THR A 222 4.83 5.90 -20.37
N GLY A 223 5.72 5.03 -19.89
CA GLY A 223 6.47 4.06 -20.71
C GLY A 223 7.64 4.67 -21.49
N PHE A 224 8.23 5.76 -20.97
CA PHE A 224 9.40 6.41 -21.53
C PHE A 224 10.34 6.94 -20.44
N ALA A 225 11.63 6.61 -20.51
CA ALA A 225 12.68 7.07 -19.62
C ALA A 225 13.49 8.24 -20.20
N ARG A 226 14.17 8.98 -19.32
CA ARG A 226 15.06 10.11 -19.71
C ARG A 226 16.42 9.61 -20.22
N SER A 227 16.91 8.51 -19.66
CA SER A 227 18.15 7.87 -20.06
C SER A 227 17.92 6.94 -21.27
N ALA A 228 19.02 6.53 -21.90
CA ALA A 228 19.05 5.79 -23.16
C ALA A 228 20.22 4.78 -23.10
N ASP A 229 20.22 4.01 -22.01
CA ASP A 229 21.36 3.27 -21.47
C ASP A 229 21.02 1.83 -21.06
N ASP A 230 19.75 1.42 -21.21
CA ASP A 230 19.28 0.06 -21.01
C ASP A 230 19.73 -0.88 -22.15
N CYS A 231 20.32 -2.02 -21.78
CA CYS A 231 20.78 -3.04 -22.71
C CYS A 231 19.76 -4.14 -23.06
N ASP A 232 18.69 -4.34 -22.26
CA ASP A 232 17.56 -5.22 -22.58
C ASP A 232 16.19 -4.74 -22.06
N ASP A 233 15.69 -3.63 -22.66
CA ASP A 233 14.32 -3.04 -22.60
C ASP A 233 13.20 -4.05 -22.89
N ALA A 234 13.03 -4.99 -21.98
CA ALA A 234 12.14 -6.14 -21.94
C ALA A 234 12.22 -6.88 -20.58
N GLU A 235 13.25 -6.65 -19.76
CA GLU A 235 13.54 -7.30 -18.50
C GLU A 235 14.12 -6.28 -17.50
N GLY A 236 13.25 -5.64 -16.71
CA GLY A 236 13.60 -4.53 -15.80
C GLY A 236 14.44 -4.91 -14.57
N SER A 237 15.16 -6.04 -14.65
CA SER A 237 16.27 -6.39 -13.76
C SER A 237 17.65 -6.35 -14.44
N ILE A 238 17.69 -5.99 -15.74
CA ILE A 238 18.88 -5.79 -16.57
C ILE A 238 18.97 -4.30 -16.95
N HIS A 239 19.71 -3.50 -16.18
CA HIS A 239 19.88 -2.06 -16.43
C HIS A 239 21.14 -1.50 -15.76
N PRO A 240 21.62 -0.32 -16.18
CA PRO A 240 22.74 0.37 -15.53
C PRO A 240 22.56 0.48 -14.01
N GLY A 241 23.50 -0.12 -13.27
CA GLY A 241 23.50 -0.10 -11.80
C GLY A 241 22.77 -1.27 -11.12
N ALA A 242 22.21 -2.21 -11.87
CA ALA A 242 21.78 -3.49 -11.33
C ALA A 242 22.98 -4.30 -10.76
N TYR A 243 22.69 -5.41 -10.07
CA TYR A 243 23.73 -6.34 -9.62
C TYR A 243 23.94 -7.44 -10.69
N ASP A 244 25.07 -7.38 -11.38
CA ASP A 244 25.57 -8.43 -12.29
C ASP A 244 25.57 -9.81 -11.58
N ALA A 245 24.75 -10.72 -12.11
CA ALA A 245 24.58 -12.04 -11.54
C ALA A 245 25.68 -12.98 -12.06
N CYS A 246 26.30 -13.71 -11.14
CA CYS A 246 27.24 -14.76 -11.52
C CYS A 246 26.47 -16.00 -12.04
N ASP A 247 26.19 -16.03 -13.34
CA ASP A 247 25.39 -17.07 -14.01
C ASP A 247 26.12 -17.79 -15.17
N ASP A 248 25.48 -18.83 -15.70
CA ASP A 248 25.97 -19.64 -16.81
C ASP A 248 25.50 -19.12 -18.21
N ASP A 249 24.64 -18.10 -18.24
CA ASP A 249 24.02 -17.56 -19.46
C ASP A 249 24.81 -16.36 -20.06
N ASP A 250 25.80 -15.83 -19.32
CA ASP A 250 26.67 -14.70 -19.70
C ASP A 250 25.85 -13.41 -19.99
N VAL A 251 24.88 -13.11 -19.11
CA VAL A 251 24.08 -11.87 -19.12
C VAL A 251 24.87 -10.69 -18.53
N ASP A 252 24.65 -9.48 -19.06
CA ASP A 252 25.29 -8.23 -18.65
C ASP A 252 24.29 -7.41 -17.82
N ASP A 253 23.86 -7.91 -16.65
CA ASP A 253 22.71 -7.32 -15.93
C ASP A 253 22.90 -5.84 -15.59
N ASP A 254 24.13 -5.40 -15.32
CA ASP A 254 24.44 -4.01 -14.98
C ASP A 254 24.74 -3.12 -16.20
N CYS A 255 24.58 -3.66 -17.42
CA CYS A 255 24.88 -3.04 -18.71
C CYS A 255 26.28 -2.40 -18.80
N SER A 256 27.26 -2.87 -18.02
CA SER A 256 28.64 -2.35 -18.03
C SER A 256 29.40 -2.69 -19.33
N GLY A 257 28.90 -3.63 -20.12
CA GLY A 257 29.54 -4.18 -21.30
C GLY A 257 30.42 -5.40 -21.00
N THR A 258 30.27 -5.99 -19.81
CA THR A 258 31.08 -7.09 -19.29
C THR A 258 30.25 -7.99 -18.37
N PRO A 259 29.60 -9.04 -18.91
CA PRO A 259 28.95 -10.09 -18.13
C PRO A 259 29.83 -10.68 -17.03
N ASN A 260 29.20 -11.12 -15.94
CA ASN A 260 29.82 -11.90 -14.87
C ASN A 260 30.95 -11.14 -14.10
N ASP A 261 30.89 -9.81 -13.95
CA ASP A 261 31.85 -8.98 -13.18
C ASP A 261 31.24 -8.18 -11.99
N PRO A 262 30.42 -8.77 -11.10
CA PRO A 262 29.88 -8.06 -9.94
C PRO A 262 30.98 -7.59 -8.96
N PRO A 263 30.65 -6.63 -8.08
CA PRO A 263 31.50 -6.24 -6.96
C PRO A 263 32.03 -7.46 -6.18
N ALA A 264 33.36 -7.54 -6.07
CA ALA A 264 34.13 -8.66 -5.49
C ALA A 264 34.14 -9.99 -6.28
N GLY A 265 33.59 -10.03 -7.49
CA GLY A 265 33.75 -11.08 -8.51
C GLY A 265 33.12 -12.44 -8.19
N CYS A 266 33.03 -13.29 -9.22
CA CYS A 266 32.32 -14.57 -9.17
C CYS A 266 33.09 -15.77 -8.59
N GLY A 267 34.42 -15.79 -8.66
CA GLY A 267 35.20 -16.98 -8.31
C GLY A 267 35.25 -17.30 -6.81
N CYS A 268 35.01 -18.55 -6.43
CA CYS A 268 35.02 -19.02 -5.04
C CYS A 268 35.47 -20.48 -4.82
N GLU A 269 35.53 -20.90 -3.55
CA GLU A 269 35.77 -22.30 -3.15
C GLU A 269 34.46 -22.95 -2.70
N ASP A 270 34.11 -24.12 -3.25
CA ASP A 270 32.81 -24.79 -3.02
C ASP A 270 32.41 -24.88 -1.54
N GLY A 271 31.18 -24.50 -1.22
CA GLY A 271 30.65 -24.50 0.14
C GLY A 271 31.21 -23.39 1.04
N ALA A 272 32.05 -22.48 0.53
CA ALA A 272 32.28 -21.21 1.18
C ALA A 272 30.99 -20.39 1.26
N SER A 273 30.90 -19.51 2.26
CA SER A 273 29.84 -18.51 2.36
C SER A 273 30.47 -17.15 2.62
N ARG A 274 29.96 -16.12 1.94
CA ARG A 274 30.30 -14.71 2.18
C ARG A 274 29.02 -13.92 2.41
N THR A 275 29.12 -12.85 3.20
CA THR A 275 28.10 -11.79 3.20
C THR A 275 28.05 -11.15 1.81
N CYS A 276 26.87 -10.72 1.37
CA CYS A 276 26.72 -10.03 0.10
C CYS A 276 27.72 -8.84 0.02
N PRO A 277 28.41 -8.64 -1.12
CA PRO A 277 29.43 -7.60 -1.27
C PRO A 277 28.85 -6.19 -1.48
N LEU A 278 27.51 -6.08 -1.61
CA LEU A 278 26.78 -4.81 -1.64
C LEU A 278 26.73 -4.16 -0.24
N PRO A 279 26.68 -2.82 -0.15
CA PRO A 279 26.50 -2.07 1.10
C PRO A 279 25.06 -2.19 1.63
N GLY A 280 24.71 -1.32 2.59
CA GLY A 280 23.35 -1.15 3.07
C GLY A 280 22.64 -2.39 3.61
N ALA A 281 21.35 -2.47 3.31
CA ALA A 281 20.46 -3.57 3.67
C ALA A 281 20.82 -4.87 2.91
N CYS A 282 21.38 -4.79 1.70
CA CYS A 282 21.80 -5.97 0.93
C CYS A 282 22.84 -6.82 1.66
N ALA A 283 23.72 -6.18 2.45
CA ALA A 283 24.68 -6.83 3.34
C ALA A 283 24.05 -7.69 4.46
N ALA A 284 22.72 -7.68 4.64
CA ALA A 284 22.04 -8.61 5.54
C ALA A 284 21.98 -10.06 4.99
N SER A 285 22.14 -10.23 3.67
CA SER A 285 22.12 -11.53 3.01
C SER A 285 23.50 -12.18 2.91
N ASN A 286 23.54 -13.51 2.77
CA ASN A 286 24.78 -14.25 2.50
C ASN A 286 24.66 -15.03 1.20
N GLN A 287 25.73 -15.03 0.40
CA GLN A 287 25.93 -15.88 -0.76
C GLN A 287 26.57 -17.20 -0.31
N THR A 288 26.27 -18.28 -1.03
CA THR A 288 26.92 -19.59 -0.88
C THR A 288 27.57 -19.97 -2.21
N CYS A 289 28.79 -20.49 -2.15
CA CYS A 289 29.53 -20.94 -3.32
C CYS A 289 29.08 -22.34 -3.75
N VAL A 290 28.71 -22.48 -5.03
CA VAL A 290 28.35 -23.76 -5.67
C VAL A 290 29.09 -23.87 -7.00
N ASP A 291 29.75 -25.01 -7.24
CA ASP A 291 30.53 -25.32 -8.44
C ASP A 291 31.55 -24.22 -8.86
N GLY A 292 32.14 -23.54 -7.86
CA GLY A 292 33.14 -22.47 -8.01
C GLY A 292 32.58 -21.06 -8.23
N ILE A 293 31.26 -20.89 -8.21
CA ILE A 293 30.54 -19.65 -8.49
C ILE A 293 29.72 -19.20 -7.26
N TRP A 294 29.68 -17.89 -6.97
CA TRP A 294 28.83 -17.32 -5.93
C TRP A 294 27.38 -17.19 -6.43
N GLY A 295 26.42 -17.84 -5.76
CA GLY A 295 24.99 -17.58 -6.04
C GLY A 295 24.56 -16.15 -5.71
N ALA A 296 23.42 -15.72 -6.23
CA ALA A 296 22.85 -14.37 -6.04
C ALA A 296 22.71 -13.94 -4.56
N CYS A 297 22.69 -12.62 -4.32
CA CYS A 297 22.37 -12.09 -2.99
C CYS A 297 20.87 -12.26 -2.70
N GLY A 298 20.54 -12.77 -1.51
CA GLY A 298 19.15 -12.99 -1.07
C GLY A 298 18.39 -11.72 -0.65
N VAL A 299 19.03 -10.54 -0.75
CA VAL A 299 18.41 -9.22 -0.70
C VAL A 299 18.99 -8.48 -1.90
N ARG A 300 18.14 -8.12 -2.86
CA ARG A 300 18.49 -7.32 -4.05
C ARG A 300 18.32 -5.82 -3.74
N PRO A 301 18.99 -4.91 -4.48
CA PRO A 301 18.66 -3.49 -4.51
C PRO A 301 17.16 -3.25 -4.73
N ARG A 302 16.63 -2.20 -4.11
CA ARG A 302 15.24 -1.72 -4.30
C ARG A 302 15.17 -0.22 -4.09
N ALA A 303 14.06 0.40 -4.48
CA ALA A 303 13.86 1.84 -4.26
C ALA A 303 13.92 2.23 -2.77
N GLU A 304 14.56 3.36 -2.48
CA GLU A 304 14.77 3.91 -1.13
C GLU A 304 13.49 4.13 -0.32
N ILE A 305 13.44 3.63 0.92
CA ILE A 305 12.30 3.82 1.84
C ILE A 305 12.56 5.02 2.76
N CYS A 306 12.31 6.19 2.21
CA CYS A 306 12.66 7.48 2.82
C CYS A 306 12.31 7.65 4.31
N GLY A 307 13.31 8.08 5.08
CA GLY A 307 13.23 8.43 6.49
C GLY A 307 13.51 7.27 7.46
N ASN A 308 14.14 6.19 7.00
CA ASN A 308 14.46 5.02 7.82
C ASN A 308 15.96 4.87 8.17
N GLU A 309 16.85 5.71 7.61
CA GLU A 309 18.32 5.65 7.75
C GLU A 309 18.94 4.32 7.29
N LEU A 310 18.28 3.58 6.39
CA LEU A 310 18.79 2.41 5.70
C LEU A 310 19.17 2.78 4.25
N ASP A 311 19.98 1.91 3.65
CA ASP A 311 20.51 2.00 2.29
C ASP A 311 19.92 0.78 1.57
N GLU A 312 18.82 1.01 0.88
CA GLU A 312 17.93 0.04 0.22
C GLU A 312 18.29 -0.15 -1.27
N SER A 313 18.75 0.92 -1.91
CA SER A 313 19.37 0.95 -3.24
C SER A 313 20.71 0.20 -3.25
N CYS A 314 21.36 0.09 -2.09
CA CYS A 314 22.64 -0.58 -1.93
C CYS A 314 23.76 0.05 -2.78
N ASP A 315 23.75 1.38 -2.93
CA ASP A 315 24.82 2.18 -3.51
C ASP A 315 25.84 2.69 -2.45
N GLY A 316 25.48 2.63 -1.17
CA GLY A 316 26.31 3.05 -0.05
C GLY A 316 25.92 4.37 0.62
N ALA A 317 24.79 4.97 0.24
CA ALA A 317 24.28 6.21 0.81
C ALA A 317 22.81 6.07 1.27
N PRO A 318 22.55 5.98 2.60
CA PRO A 318 21.18 5.94 3.12
C PRO A 318 20.36 7.18 2.75
N ASP A 319 19.11 6.98 2.33
CA ASP A 319 18.12 8.02 1.99
C ASP A 319 18.56 8.96 0.84
N ASP A 320 19.47 8.57 -0.06
CA ASP A 320 20.02 9.50 -1.06
C ASP A 320 19.09 9.76 -2.27
N GLY A 321 18.30 8.76 -2.67
CA GLY A 321 17.19 8.86 -3.63
C GLY A 321 15.92 9.54 -3.09
N CYS A 322 16.00 10.18 -1.93
CA CYS A 322 14.86 10.78 -1.23
C CYS A 322 14.76 12.30 -1.32
N THR A 323 15.69 12.98 -1.99
CA THR A 323 15.51 14.39 -2.39
C THR A 323 14.39 14.50 -3.42
N CYS A 324 13.36 15.27 -3.11
CA CYS A 324 12.23 15.47 -4.01
C CYS A 324 12.40 16.73 -4.88
N ASP A 325 12.80 16.52 -6.13
CA ASP A 325 12.89 17.57 -7.17
C ASP A 325 11.52 17.91 -7.79
N VAL A 326 10.50 17.09 -7.57
CA VAL A 326 9.12 17.26 -8.06
C VAL A 326 8.12 17.16 -6.90
N THR A 327 6.93 17.76 -7.06
CA THR A 327 5.98 17.90 -5.94
C THR A 327 5.28 16.60 -5.56
N PHE A 328 5.06 15.70 -6.53
CA PHE A 328 4.41 14.40 -6.34
C PHE A 328 5.11 13.32 -7.17
N ARG A 329 5.19 12.09 -6.64
CA ARG A 329 5.61 10.90 -7.41
C ARG A 329 4.66 9.73 -7.19
N ALA A 330 4.61 8.82 -8.17
CA ALA A 330 3.99 7.52 -7.97
C ALA A 330 4.86 6.65 -7.05
N CYS A 331 4.24 5.69 -6.37
CA CYS A 331 4.89 4.79 -5.41
C CYS A 331 4.05 3.51 -5.26
N GLY A 332 4.65 2.43 -4.76
CA GLY A 332 4.04 1.09 -4.80
C GLY A 332 4.08 0.46 -6.20
N SER A 333 3.52 -0.75 -6.34
CA SER A 333 3.48 -1.52 -7.59
C SER A 333 2.10 -1.45 -8.28
N ASP A 334 2.04 -1.76 -9.58
CA ASP A 334 0.81 -2.13 -10.31
C ASP A 334 0.82 -3.60 -10.78
N GLU A 335 1.76 -4.40 -10.26
CA GLU A 335 1.78 -5.85 -10.43
C GLU A 335 0.79 -6.54 -9.47
N GLY A 336 0.25 -7.69 -9.88
CA GLY A 336 -0.71 -8.45 -9.07
C GLY A 336 -1.93 -7.68 -8.60
N VAL A 337 -2.24 -7.78 -7.30
CA VAL A 337 -3.32 -7.02 -6.63
C VAL A 337 -2.85 -5.65 -6.13
N CYS A 338 -1.57 -5.33 -6.24
CA CYS A 338 -1.04 -4.06 -5.78
C CYS A 338 -1.64 -2.88 -6.56
N VAL A 339 -1.70 -1.74 -5.88
CA VAL A 339 -2.17 -0.48 -6.45
C VAL A 339 -1.15 0.59 -6.13
N ARG A 340 -0.65 1.28 -7.17
CA ARG A 340 0.24 2.43 -6.99
C ARG A 340 -0.48 3.55 -6.24
N GLY A 341 0.15 4.04 -5.18
CA GLY A 341 -0.25 5.25 -4.48
C GLY A 341 0.46 6.50 -5.02
N VAL A 342 0.30 7.61 -4.30
CA VAL A 342 1.01 8.88 -4.57
C VAL A 342 1.76 9.33 -3.32
N GLN A 343 3.05 9.58 -3.47
CA GLN A 343 3.88 10.28 -2.48
C GLN A 343 3.88 11.78 -2.79
N SER A 344 3.73 12.61 -1.76
CA SER A 344 3.86 14.06 -1.84
C SER A 344 5.17 14.51 -1.19
N CYS A 345 5.90 15.40 -1.85
CA CYS A 345 7.10 16.05 -1.31
C CYS A 345 6.70 17.04 -0.21
N ALA A 346 7.34 16.95 0.95
CA ALA A 346 7.19 17.93 2.03
C ALA A 346 8.54 18.17 2.72
N SER A 347 8.97 19.43 2.77
CA SER A 347 10.24 19.83 3.41
C SER A 347 11.49 19.11 2.86
N GLY A 348 11.49 18.75 1.56
CA GLY A 348 12.62 18.10 0.89
C GLY A 348 12.70 16.58 1.07
N ALA A 349 11.67 15.95 1.66
CA ALA A 349 11.54 14.51 1.76
C ALA A 349 10.17 14.03 1.24
N TRP A 350 10.12 12.79 0.76
CA TRP A 350 8.88 12.13 0.37
C TRP A 350 8.04 11.69 1.58
N GLY A 351 6.74 11.98 1.56
CA GLY A 351 5.80 11.50 2.57
C GLY A 351 5.48 10.01 2.47
N ALA A 352 4.47 9.56 3.23
CA ALA A 352 3.91 8.22 3.06
C ALA A 352 3.27 8.06 1.67
N CYS A 353 3.29 6.85 1.11
CA CYS A 353 2.59 6.54 -0.13
C CYS A 353 1.07 6.48 0.13
N VAL A 354 0.34 7.52 -0.29
CA VAL A 354 -1.09 7.65 -0.02
C VAL A 354 -1.89 6.95 -1.10
N GLY A 355 -2.75 6.01 -0.69
CA GLY A 355 -3.66 5.29 -1.58
C GLY A 355 -3.07 4.02 -2.17
N GLU A 356 -1.88 3.58 -1.74
CA GLU A 356 -1.35 2.29 -2.17
C GLU A 356 -2.15 1.10 -1.59
N VAL A 357 -2.16 0.02 -2.35
CA VAL A 357 -2.28 -1.34 -1.81
C VAL A 357 -0.90 -1.95 -2.03
N GLY A 358 -0.15 -2.08 -0.94
CA GLY A 358 1.19 -2.67 -0.95
C GLY A 358 1.17 -4.18 -0.73
N PRO A 359 2.31 -4.85 -0.92
CA PRO A 359 2.40 -6.30 -0.97
C PRO A 359 2.06 -6.97 0.37
N ALA A 360 1.41 -8.12 0.28
CA ALA A 360 0.95 -8.95 1.39
C ALA A 360 1.43 -10.41 1.18
N PRO A 361 1.59 -11.23 2.23
CA PRO A 361 2.06 -12.60 2.05
C PRO A 361 1.04 -13.45 1.30
N GLU A 362 1.49 -14.14 0.26
CA GLU A 362 0.68 -14.95 -0.65
C GLU A 362 -0.45 -15.76 0.02
N THR A 363 -1.65 -15.58 -0.53
CA THR A 363 -2.83 -16.39 -0.22
C THR A 363 -3.19 -17.25 -1.42
N CYS A 364 -3.58 -18.50 -1.16
CA CYS A 364 -4.07 -19.41 -2.20
C CYS A 364 -5.46 -19.00 -2.73
N ASP A 365 -5.54 -17.96 -3.55
CA ASP A 365 -6.76 -17.50 -4.21
C ASP A 365 -6.62 -17.22 -5.72
N GLY A 366 -5.40 -17.33 -6.27
CA GLY A 366 -5.11 -17.20 -7.69
C GLY A 366 -4.92 -15.75 -8.17
N GLU A 367 -4.68 -14.83 -7.25
CA GLU A 367 -4.13 -13.50 -7.52
C GLU A 367 -2.69 -13.43 -6.97
N ASP A 368 -1.94 -12.39 -7.30
CA ASP A 368 -0.57 -12.14 -6.82
C ASP A 368 -0.68 -11.08 -5.69
N ASP A 369 -0.58 -11.54 -4.45
CA ASP A 369 -0.76 -10.77 -3.20
C ASP A 369 0.55 -10.02 -2.82
N ASP A 370 1.69 -10.64 -3.10
CA ASP A 370 3.07 -10.28 -2.74
C ASP A 370 3.75 -9.35 -3.77
N CYS A 371 3.17 -9.27 -4.97
CA CYS A 371 3.47 -8.35 -6.06
C CYS A 371 4.88 -8.52 -6.65
N ASP A 372 5.39 -9.76 -6.68
CA ASP A 372 6.65 -10.15 -7.34
C ASP A 372 6.47 -10.64 -8.79
N GLY A 373 5.22 -10.86 -9.23
CA GLY A 373 4.86 -11.24 -10.59
C GLY A 373 4.63 -12.74 -10.82
N ASP A 374 4.93 -13.61 -9.85
CA ASP A 374 4.40 -14.98 -9.81
C ASP A 374 3.02 -15.00 -9.10
N VAL A 375 2.32 -16.15 -9.10
CA VAL A 375 0.97 -16.29 -8.51
C VAL A 375 0.90 -17.55 -7.64
N ASP A 376 0.38 -17.40 -6.41
CA ASP A 376 0.27 -18.45 -5.39
C ASP A 376 1.64 -19.10 -5.02
N GLU A 377 2.79 -18.45 -5.24
CA GLU A 377 4.10 -19.05 -5.00
C GLU A 377 4.40 -19.20 -3.50
N GLY A 378 5.25 -20.18 -3.15
CA GLY A 378 5.41 -20.62 -1.75
C GLY A 378 4.16 -21.25 -1.08
N THR A 379 2.94 -21.02 -1.55
CA THR A 379 1.68 -21.54 -0.96
C THR A 379 1.35 -22.97 -1.38
N THR A 380 2.05 -23.51 -2.38
CA THR A 380 1.76 -24.84 -2.94
C THR A 380 2.38 -25.97 -2.13
N VAL A 381 1.54 -26.91 -1.70
CA VAL A 381 1.94 -28.17 -1.06
C VAL A 381 1.98 -29.31 -2.08
N GLN A 382 3.01 -30.15 -2.00
CA GLN A 382 3.08 -31.40 -2.76
C GLN A 382 2.25 -32.48 -2.07
N CYS A 383 1.20 -32.95 -2.75
CA CYS A 383 0.32 -34.00 -2.25
C CYS A 383 0.43 -35.28 -3.06
N TYR A 384 0.33 -36.41 -2.36
CA TYR A 384 0.34 -37.76 -2.89
C TYR A 384 -1.00 -38.44 -2.56
N ALA A 385 -1.51 -39.30 -3.43
CA ALA A 385 -2.71 -40.07 -3.15
C ALA A 385 -2.50 -41.00 -1.93
N ASP A 386 -3.49 -41.02 -1.05
CA ASP A 386 -3.56 -41.80 0.19
C ASP A 386 -5.00 -42.35 0.24
N ALA A 387 -5.19 -43.57 -0.26
CA ALA A 387 -6.52 -44.07 -0.60
C ALA A 387 -7.26 -44.71 0.58
N ASP A 388 -6.58 -45.01 1.68
CA ASP A 388 -7.16 -45.55 2.91
C ASP A 388 -7.13 -44.57 4.11
N GLY A 389 -6.32 -43.52 4.05
CA GLY A 389 -6.32 -42.38 4.97
C GLY A 389 -5.39 -42.53 6.18
N ASP A 390 -4.33 -43.34 6.12
CA ASP A 390 -3.36 -43.47 7.22
C ASP A 390 -2.22 -42.42 7.21
N GLY A 391 -2.13 -41.60 6.16
CA GLY A 391 -1.15 -40.52 6.02
C GLY A 391 0.13 -40.91 5.29
N PHE A 392 0.20 -42.10 4.71
CA PHE A 392 1.28 -42.53 3.82
C PHE A 392 0.75 -42.73 2.38
N ALA A 393 1.67 -42.92 1.43
CA ALA A 393 1.33 -43.06 0.01
C ALA A 393 2.10 -44.22 -0.62
N PRO A 394 1.51 -44.92 -1.61
CA PRO A 394 2.16 -46.05 -2.26
C PRO A 394 3.35 -45.60 -3.12
N PRO A 395 4.31 -46.50 -3.45
CA PRO A 395 5.48 -46.16 -4.26
C PRO A 395 5.16 -45.72 -5.70
N SER A 396 3.91 -45.91 -6.15
CA SER A 396 3.40 -45.46 -7.44
C SER A 396 2.58 -44.16 -7.38
N ALA A 397 2.45 -43.53 -6.22
CA ALA A 397 1.76 -42.25 -6.09
C ALA A 397 2.54 -41.14 -6.82
N PHE A 398 1.86 -40.46 -7.75
CA PHE A 398 2.41 -39.28 -8.40
C PHE A 398 2.24 -38.06 -7.50
N ALA A 399 3.26 -37.21 -7.44
CA ALA A 399 3.17 -35.91 -6.81
C ALA A 399 2.18 -35.03 -7.57
N MET A 400 1.39 -34.26 -6.84
CA MET A 400 0.43 -33.30 -7.37
C MET A 400 0.54 -32.01 -6.57
N SER A 401 1.04 -30.95 -7.20
CA SER A 401 0.99 -29.60 -6.64
C SER A 401 -0.47 -29.22 -6.35
N ARG A 402 -0.71 -28.77 -5.12
CA ARG A 402 -1.98 -28.25 -4.64
C ARG A 402 -1.70 -26.94 -3.94
N CYS A 403 -2.33 -25.87 -4.39
CA CYS A 403 -2.36 -24.61 -3.70
C CYS A 403 -3.10 -24.78 -2.35
N GLY A 404 -2.53 -24.28 -1.25
CA GLY A 404 -3.13 -24.28 0.09
C GLY A 404 -2.30 -24.94 1.20
N PRO A 405 -2.58 -24.65 2.48
CA PRO A 405 -1.69 -24.96 3.61
C PRO A 405 -1.63 -26.44 4.03
N ALA A 406 -2.45 -27.31 3.44
CA ALA A 406 -2.50 -28.73 3.75
C ALA A 406 -3.10 -29.54 2.60
N CYS A 407 -2.73 -30.82 2.53
CA CYS A 407 -3.32 -31.75 1.56
C CYS A 407 -4.80 -32.06 1.88
N PRO A 408 -5.69 -32.15 0.86
CA PRO A 408 -7.09 -32.51 1.06
C PRO A 408 -7.28 -33.95 1.53
N GLU A 409 -8.45 -34.28 2.09
CA GLU A 409 -8.80 -35.64 2.52
C GLU A 409 -8.59 -36.67 1.38
N GLY A 410 -7.97 -37.80 1.69
CA GLY A 410 -7.53 -38.81 0.70
C GLY A 410 -6.20 -38.49 0.02
N THR A 411 -5.42 -37.55 0.56
CA THR A 411 -4.04 -37.27 0.13
C THR A 411 -3.14 -36.89 1.31
N THR A 412 -1.85 -37.20 1.21
CA THR A 412 -0.82 -36.88 2.22
C THR A 412 0.30 -36.01 1.64
N SER A 413 0.97 -35.22 2.47
CA SER A 413 2.19 -34.49 2.10
C SER A 413 3.47 -35.32 2.29
N ARG A 414 3.36 -36.57 2.78
CA ARG A 414 4.51 -37.48 2.89
C ARG A 414 4.87 -38.08 1.54
N ALA A 415 6.02 -37.66 1.01
CA ALA A 415 6.60 -38.27 -0.17
C ALA A 415 7.00 -39.74 0.07
N PRO A 416 6.60 -40.68 -0.80
CA PRO A 416 6.96 -42.10 -0.72
C PRO A 416 8.38 -42.35 -1.25
N SER A 417 9.36 -41.65 -0.68
CA SER A 417 10.76 -41.61 -1.11
C SER A 417 11.65 -42.68 -0.44
N SER A 418 11.14 -43.42 0.54
CA SER A 418 11.92 -44.35 1.36
C SER A 418 11.04 -45.42 2.02
N VAL A 419 11.62 -46.56 2.41
CA VAL A 419 10.90 -47.60 3.18
C VAL A 419 10.31 -47.10 4.50
N THR A 420 10.76 -45.96 5.03
CA THR A 420 10.19 -45.33 6.24
C THR A 420 9.09 -44.29 5.96
N THR A 421 8.76 -44.04 4.68
CA THR A 421 7.75 -43.07 4.24
C THR A 421 6.84 -43.57 3.11
N THR A 422 7.10 -44.75 2.56
CA THR A 422 6.33 -45.42 1.52
C THR A 422 5.37 -46.43 2.13
N ASP A 423 4.09 -46.31 1.84
CA ASP A 423 3.06 -47.30 2.17
C ASP A 423 3.23 -48.59 1.35
N CYS A 424 2.95 -49.73 1.98
CA CYS A 424 3.06 -51.06 1.42
C CYS A 424 1.71 -51.73 1.07
N ASP A 425 0.54 -51.20 1.48
CA ASP A 425 -0.81 -51.66 1.07
C ASP A 425 -1.88 -50.54 1.22
N ASP A 426 -1.89 -49.57 0.28
CA ASP A 426 -2.81 -48.40 0.05
C ASP A 426 -4.31 -48.72 -0.06
N LEU A 427 -4.74 -49.87 0.47
CA LEU A 427 -6.11 -50.31 0.61
C LEU A 427 -6.40 -50.80 2.04
N ASP A 428 -5.49 -50.54 2.98
CA ASP A 428 -5.52 -51.02 4.35
C ASP A 428 -4.72 -50.11 5.32
N ALA A 429 -5.38 -49.08 5.84
CA ALA A 429 -4.88 -48.07 6.81
C ALA A 429 -4.29 -48.61 8.14
N ARG A 430 -4.12 -49.93 8.23
CA ARG A 430 -3.35 -50.64 9.24
C ARG A 430 -1.88 -50.79 8.85
N ALA A 431 -1.50 -50.62 7.58
CA ALA A 431 -0.25 -51.10 7.00
C ALA A 431 0.69 -49.97 6.56
N PHE A 432 1.29 -49.27 7.51
CA PHE A 432 2.15 -48.12 7.26
C PHE A 432 3.52 -48.18 7.93
N PRO A 433 4.55 -47.50 7.38
CA PRO A 433 5.88 -47.39 7.97
C PRO A 433 5.91 -47.09 9.48
N GLY A 434 6.42 -48.04 10.26
CA GLY A 434 6.57 -47.91 11.71
C GLY A 434 5.28 -48.13 12.51
N GLN A 435 4.27 -48.78 11.93
CA GLN A 435 3.12 -49.32 12.66
C GLN A 435 3.56 -50.12 13.91
N THR A 436 2.76 -50.08 14.97
CA THR A 436 3.00 -50.86 16.20
C THR A 436 1.80 -51.68 16.66
N GLY A 437 0.67 -51.57 15.96
CA GLY A 437 -0.51 -52.41 16.13
C GLY A 437 -0.25 -53.87 15.75
N ALA A 438 -0.98 -54.79 16.38
CA ALA A 438 -0.94 -56.22 16.07
C ALA A 438 -2.31 -56.66 15.58
N PHE A 439 -2.37 -57.26 14.38
CA PHE A 439 -3.62 -57.58 13.70
C PHE A 439 -3.76 -59.09 13.46
N GLY A 440 -4.94 -59.64 13.77
CA GLY A 440 -5.24 -61.06 13.61
C GLY A 440 -5.67 -61.48 12.20
N GLU A 441 -6.12 -60.51 11.40
CA GLU A 441 -6.48 -60.69 9.99
C GLU A 441 -5.41 -60.05 9.09
N PRO A 442 -5.01 -60.69 7.97
CA PRO A 442 -3.96 -60.18 7.08
C PRO A 442 -4.35 -58.87 6.39
N ARG A 443 -3.40 -58.24 5.72
CA ARG A 443 -3.64 -56.99 4.97
C ARG A 443 -4.71 -57.13 3.86
N THR A 444 -5.51 -56.09 3.61
CA THR A 444 -6.63 -56.11 2.65
C THR A 444 -6.27 -55.60 1.25
N GLY A 445 -5.57 -56.44 0.48
CA GLY A 445 -5.29 -56.15 -0.92
C GLY A 445 -4.11 -56.99 -1.40
N VAL A 446 -2.94 -56.71 -0.81
CA VAL A 446 -1.69 -57.41 -1.06
C VAL A 446 -1.59 -58.68 -0.19
N GLY A 447 -2.18 -58.62 1.01
CA GLY A 447 -2.12 -59.72 1.99
C GLY A 447 -0.78 -59.82 2.73
N GLY A 448 -0.72 -60.75 3.69
CA GLY A 448 0.42 -60.88 4.61
C GLY A 448 0.20 -60.21 5.96
N PHE A 449 1.26 -60.16 6.77
CA PHE A 449 1.30 -59.53 8.09
C PHE A 449 2.64 -58.77 8.22
N ASP A 450 2.79 -57.77 7.37
CA ASP A 450 3.92 -56.84 7.29
C ASP A 450 3.25 -55.47 7.34
N PHE A 451 2.81 -55.09 8.53
CA PHE A 451 2.01 -53.90 8.77
C PHE A 451 2.86 -52.67 9.08
N ASP A 452 4.14 -52.84 9.44
CA ASP A 452 5.09 -51.73 9.63
C ASP A 452 5.94 -51.39 8.38
N CYS A 453 5.68 -52.08 7.27
CA CYS A 453 6.29 -51.90 5.95
C CYS A 453 7.82 -52.01 5.88
N ASP A 454 8.49 -52.59 6.89
CA ASP A 454 9.94 -52.82 6.85
C ASP A 454 10.35 -54.01 5.94
N GLY A 455 9.36 -54.79 5.46
CA GLY A 455 9.55 -55.97 4.62
C GLY A 455 9.75 -57.28 5.40
N VAL A 456 9.64 -57.23 6.73
CA VAL A 456 9.64 -58.37 7.64
C VAL A 456 8.20 -58.63 8.10
N THR A 457 7.76 -59.87 8.00
CA THR A 457 6.45 -60.26 8.55
C THR A 457 6.54 -60.36 10.07
N GLU A 458 5.65 -59.73 10.82
CA GLU A 458 5.72 -59.65 12.30
C GLU A 458 5.33 -60.98 13.00
N ALA A 459 6.05 -61.41 14.06
CA ALA A 459 6.04 -62.80 14.63
C ALA A 459 5.60 -63.11 16.13
N GLY A 460 4.44 -63.75 16.36
CA GLY A 460 3.84 -63.95 17.72
C GLY A 460 4.61 -64.75 18.82
N ARG A 461 5.04 -64.13 19.94
CA ARG A 461 5.67 -64.81 21.13
C ARG A 461 4.68 -65.27 22.23
N ASN A 462 4.75 -66.53 22.70
CA ASN A 462 4.48 -66.92 24.13
C ASN A 462 4.92 -68.35 24.52
N ASN A 463 4.98 -68.64 25.84
CA ASN A 463 5.67 -69.82 26.41
C ASN A 463 5.09 -70.15 27.82
N ALA A 464 4.93 -71.39 28.33
CA ALA A 464 5.17 -72.73 27.79
C ALA A 464 4.35 -73.83 28.52
N GLY A 465 3.87 -74.86 27.80
CA GLY A 465 3.68 -76.24 28.30
C GLY A 465 2.46 -76.59 29.18
N CYS A 466 1.98 -77.85 29.06
CA CYS A 466 0.95 -78.44 29.92
C CYS A 466 1.46 -78.70 31.36
N ILE A 467 0.67 -78.35 32.37
CA ILE A 467 0.98 -78.59 33.80
C ILE A 467 -0.14 -79.33 34.54
N THR A 468 0.24 -80.10 35.56
CA THR A 468 -0.70 -80.75 36.48
C THR A 468 -1.39 -79.72 37.38
N ASN A 469 -2.67 -79.95 37.66
CA ASN A 469 -3.43 -79.12 38.60
C ASN A 469 -2.89 -79.29 40.03
N ALA A 470 -3.19 -78.33 40.91
CA ALA A 470 -2.73 -78.36 42.31
C ALA A 470 -3.33 -79.53 43.12
N ALA A 471 -4.32 -80.25 42.59
CA ALA A 471 -4.92 -81.44 43.18
C ALA A 471 -4.26 -82.76 42.73
N GLY A 472 -3.43 -82.74 41.68
CA GLY A 472 -2.72 -83.89 41.13
C GLY A 472 -3.59 -84.87 40.32
N ASP A 473 -4.80 -84.47 39.91
CA ASP A 473 -5.81 -85.35 39.28
C ASP A 473 -6.32 -84.88 37.91
N GLY A 474 -5.81 -83.76 37.40
CA GLY A 474 -6.14 -83.22 36.08
C GLY A 474 -5.13 -82.18 35.57
N CYS A 475 -5.36 -81.64 34.37
CA CYS A 475 -4.51 -80.60 33.75
C CYS A 475 -5.18 -79.23 33.78
N VAL A 476 -4.39 -78.15 33.81
CA VAL A 476 -4.91 -76.76 33.80
C VAL A 476 -4.43 -76.02 32.55
N TYR A 477 -5.37 -75.30 31.93
CA TYR A 477 -5.30 -74.67 30.61
C TYR A 477 -5.21 -75.73 29.48
N GLY A 478 -5.92 -75.63 28.36
CA GLY A 478 -6.62 -74.49 27.76
C GLY A 478 -5.88 -74.10 26.49
N ARG A 479 -6.53 -74.25 25.31
CA ARG A 479 -5.91 -74.24 23.96
C ARG A 479 -4.59 -73.45 23.91
N SER A 480 -3.50 -74.19 23.96
CA SER A 480 -2.14 -73.64 24.04
C SER A 480 -1.49 -73.71 22.66
N TYR A 481 -0.96 -72.59 22.18
CA TYR A 481 -0.37 -72.48 20.85
C TYR A 481 1.15 -72.60 20.99
N SER A 482 1.79 -73.51 20.27
CA SER A 482 3.25 -73.64 20.32
C SER A 482 3.89 -72.63 19.37
N GLY A 483 3.98 -71.37 19.81
CA GLY A 483 4.52 -70.26 19.01
C GLY A 483 5.43 -69.32 19.80
N ASN A 484 6.63 -69.08 19.30
CA ASN A 484 7.55 -68.03 19.75
C ASN A 484 7.72 -66.97 18.62
N GLU A 485 8.62 -65.99 18.79
CA GLU A 485 8.94 -64.93 17.80
C GLU A 485 9.45 -65.48 16.45
N TRP A 486 9.62 -66.80 16.32
CA TRP A 486 10.04 -67.48 15.10
C TRP A 486 8.86 -68.17 14.40
N SER A 487 7.63 -68.02 14.92
CA SER A 487 6.42 -68.70 14.48
C SER A 487 5.48 -67.81 13.64
N CYS A 488 6.03 -66.73 13.11
CA CYS A 488 5.40 -65.74 12.24
C CYS A 488 4.58 -66.32 11.09
N GLY A 489 3.36 -65.81 10.87
CA GLY A 489 2.55 -66.03 9.66
C GLY A 489 2.13 -67.48 9.40
N GLN A 490 2.59 -68.43 10.24
CA GLN A 490 2.38 -69.86 10.08
C GLN A 490 1.08 -70.29 10.77
N TYR A 491 0.51 -71.39 10.28
CA TYR A 491 -0.48 -72.14 11.05
C TYR A 491 0.23 -72.80 12.23
N VAL A 492 0.13 -72.22 13.42
CA VAL A 492 0.67 -72.82 14.63
C VAL A 492 -0.27 -73.94 15.12
N PRO A 493 0.27 -75.13 15.45
CA PRO A 493 -0.55 -76.15 16.08
C PRO A 493 -0.92 -75.66 17.49
N TRP A 494 -2.21 -75.69 17.77
CA TRP A 494 -2.70 -75.62 19.15
C TRP A 494 -2.77 -77.03 19.72
N GLN A 495 -2.49 -77.19 21.02
CA GLN A 495 -2.47 -78.45 21.74
C GLN A 495 -3.59 -78.49 22.80
N ASP A 496 -4.25 -79.65 22.90
CA ASP A 496 -5.04 -80.05 24.07
C ASP A 496 -4.14 -80.80 25.07
N CYS A 497 -4.23 -80.45 26.35
CA CYS A 497 -3.59 -81.19 27.44
C CYS A 497 -4.52 -82.32 27.95
N ALA A 498 -3.99 -83.52 28.18
CA ALA A 498 -4.71 -84.56 28.92
C ALA A 498 -3.79 -85.33 29.89
N PHE A 499 -4.42 -86.11 30.77
CA PHE A 499 -3.75 -86.76 31.89
C PHE A 499 -3.44 -88.23 31.53
N TYR A 500 -2.15 -88.59 31.51
CA TYR A 500 -1.68 -89.93 31.13
C TYR A 500 -0.60 -90.44 32.09
N ASP A 501 -0.76 -91.66 32.61
CA ASP A 501 0.19 -92.34 33.53
C ASP A 501 0.61 -91.51 34.76
N GLY A 502 -0.27 -90.62 35.24
CA GLY A 502 -0.04 -89.79 36.44
C GLY A 502 0.53 -88.40 36.17
N GLU A 503 0.76 -88.04 34.90
CA GLU A 503 1.33 -86.76 34.48
C GLU A 503 0.45 -86.08 33.41
N CYS A 504 0.49 -84.74 33.36
CA CYS A 504 -0.10 -84.00 32.26
C CYS A 504 0.82 -84.04 31.04
N ARG A 505 0.25 -84.40 29.89
CA ARG A 505 0.95 -84.58 28.61
C ARG A 505 0.05 -84.13 27.46
N ASP A 506 0.67 -83.73 26.36
CA ASP A 506 -0.04 -83.27 25.16
C ASP A 506 -0.85 -84.42 24.54
N ALA A 507 -2.12 -84.16 24.20
CA ALA A 507 -3.11 -85.20 23.85
C ALA A 507 -3.60 -85.16 22.40
N GLY A 508 -3.39 -84.04 21.70
CA GLY A 508 -3.78 -83.86 20.30
C GLY A 508 -3.67 -82.40 19.88
N GLY A 509 -3.51 -82.16 18.58
CA GLY A 509 -3.40 -80.82 18.01
C GLY A 509 -3.57 -80.80 16.49
N CYS A 510 -3.85 -79.62 15.94
CA CYS A 510 -4.07 -79.43 14.49
C CYS A 510 -2.75 -79.45 13.72
N THR A 511 -2.60 -80.30 12.69
CA THR A 511 -1.45 -80.28 11.77
C THR A 511 -1.78 -79.56 10.46
N PRO A 512 -0.90 -78.66 9.97
CA PRO A 512 -1.13 -77.94 8.71
C PRO A 512 -1.41 -78.88 7.53
N GLY A 513 -2.51 -78.63 6.81
CA GLY A 513 -2.88 -79.34 5.58
C GLY A 513 -3.86 -80.51 5.72
N ILE A 514 -4.21 -80.96 6.94
CA ILE A 514 -5.14 -82.10 7.15
C ILE A 514 -6.31 -81.77 8.11
N GLY A 515 -6.34 -80.58 8.71
CA GLY A 515 -7.43 -80.10 9.58
C GLY A 515 -7.90 -78.69 9.23
N SER A 516 -9.19 -78.41 9.43
CA SER A 516 -9.83 -77.13 9.06
C SER A 516 -9.72 -76.01 10.11
N ASN A 517 -9.14 -76.29 11.28
CA ASN A 517 -9.23 -75.44 12.48
C ASN A 517 -7.85 -75.12 13.08
N CYS A 518 -6.86 -74.82 12.24
CA CYS A 518 -5.58 -74.26 12.64
C CYS A 518 -5.65 -72.72 12.50
N GLU A 519 -5.02 -71.95 13.39
CA GLU A 519 -5.03 -70.48 13.41
C GLU A 519 -3.62 -69.92 13.04
N ARG A 520 -3.53 -68.69 12.49
CA ARG A 520 -2.26 -68.01 12.13
C ARG A 520 -1.99 -66.84 13.08
N TYR A 521 -0.72 -66.46 13.24
CA TYR A 521 -0.26 -65.48 14.25
C TYR A 521 0.74 -64.44 13.69
N ALA A 522 0.73 -63.23 14.26
CA ALA A 522 1.70 -62.15 14.01
C ALA A 522 2.08 -61.36 15.29
N CYS A 523 3.33 -60.84 15.43
CA CYS A 523 3.81 -59.78 16.37
C CYS A 523 5.33 -59.45 16.28
N ARG A 524 5.77 -58.19 16.11
CA ARG A 524 7.18 -57.74 16.29
C ARG A 524 8.29 -58.77 15.95
#